data_AF-A0A538UCC2-F1
#
_entry.id   AF-A0A538UCC2-F1
#
_cell.length_a   1.000
_cell.length_b   1.000
_cell.length_c   1.000
_cell.angle_alpha   90.00
_cell.angle_beta   90.00
_cell.angle_gamma   90.00
#
_symmetry.space_group_name_H-M   'P 1'
#
loop_
_entity.id
_entity.type
_entity.pdbx_description
1 polymer ?
#
loop_
_entity_poly.entity_id
_entity_poly.type
_entity_poly.pdbx_seq_one_letter_code
_entity_poly.pdbx_strand_id
1 'polypeptide(L)'
;MKTYSLKHLSNRTVRSGLTGLATQDRDTTAKLLAYIAEFDARKLFVPDGYPSTFAYCVGALHMSVDIAYKRIRAARAARRFPAIFEAVAERRLTLSGAVLLAPFLIEATSAELIVAATHKTRSSSCWPSASLDRTCRRWCRRSSRRANWPRGQLA
;
A
#
# COMPACT_ATOMS: atom_id res chain seq x y z
N MET A 1 -26.18 -13.19 10.65
CA MET A 1 -25.93 -14.55 10.11
C MET A 1 -24.90 -14.46 9.00
N LYS A 2 -23.85 -15.29 9.04
CA LYS A 2 -22.79 -15.29 8.03
C LYS A 2 -23.13 -16.28 6.92
N THR A 3 -23.80 -15.80 5.88
CA THR A 3 -24.24 -16.58 4.72
C THR A 3 -23.12 -16.66 3.68
N TYR A 4 -22.07 -17.43 3.96
CA TYR A 4 -20.95 -17.63 3.04
C TYR A 4 -21.24 -18.66 1.93
N SER A 5 -22.41 -19.31 1.97
CA SER A 5 -22.82 -20.27 0.93
C SER A 5 -23.46 -19.54 -0.25
N LEU A 6 -22.82 -19.57 -1.41
CA LEU A 6 -23.29 -18.95 -2.66
C LEU A 6 -23.91 -19.96 -3.65
N LYS A 7 -24.10 -21.22 -3.24
CA LYS A 7 -24.57 -22.32 -4.13
C LYS A 7 -25.95 -22.06 -4.76
N HIS A 8 -26.75 -21.20 -4.13
CA HIS A 8 -28.10 -20.84 -4.58
C HIS A 8 -28.10 -19.66 -5.57
N LEU A 9 -26.94 -19.03 -5.82
CA LEU A 9 -26.84 -17.86 -6.70
C LEU A 9 -26.52 -18.28 -8.14
N SER A 10 -27.06 -17.53 -9.10
CA SER A 10 -26.72 -17.70 -10.52
C SER A 10 -25.27 -17.27 -10.80
N ASN A 11 -24.68 -17.83 -11.85
CA ASN A 11 -23.33 -17.43 -12.33
C ASN A 11 -23.24 -15.92 -12.60
N ARG A 12 -24.30 -15.30 -13.15
CA ARG A 12 -24.35 -13.85 -13.40
C ARG A 12 -24.30 -13.07 -12.08
N THR A 13 -25.07 -13.51 -11.08
CA THR A 13 -25.11 -12.88 -9.75
C THR A 13 -23.75 -12.99 -9.06
N VAL A 14 -23.10 -14.14 -9.09
CA VAL A 14 -21.77 -14.34 -8.50
C VAL A 14 -20.72 -13.46 -9.18
N ARG A 15 -20.71 -13.36 -10.51
CA ARG A 15 -19.77 -12.49 -11.25
C ARG A 15 -19.97 -11.00 -10.95
N SER A 16 -21.22 -10.55 -10.96
CA SER A 16 -21.57 -9.16 -10.64
C SER A 16 -21.20 -8.82 -9.19
N GLY A 17 -21.57 -9.69 -8.25
CA GLY A 17 -21.26 -9.54 -6.82
C GLY A 17 -19.75 -9.54 -6.55
N LEU A 18 -18.99 -10.44 -7.17
CA LEU A 18 -17.52 -10.46 -7.06
C LEU A 18 -16.89 -9.16 -7.56
N THR A 19 -17.37 -8.64 -8.70
CA THR A 19 -16.86 -7.39 -9.27
C THR A 19 -17.17 -6.20 -8.36
N GLY A 20 -18.41 -6.11 -7.85
CA GLY A 20 -18.83 -5.07 -6.92
C GLY A 20 -18.04 -5.09 -5.61
N LEU A 21 -17.92 -6.27 -4.97
CA LEU A 21 -17.14 -6.44 -3.75
C LEU A 21 -15.65 -6.12 -3.97
N ALA A 22 -15.09 -6.48 -5.12
CA ALA A 22 -13.71 -6.15 -5.44
C ALA A 22 -13.48 -4.63 -5.59
N THR A 23 -14.46 -3.88 -6.10
CA THR A 23 -14.39 -2.40 -6.13
C THR A 23 -14.52 -1.83 -4.73
N GLN A 24 -15.51 -2.28 -3.96
CA GLN A 24 -15.72 -1.83 -2.59
C GLN A 24 -14.53 -2.11 -1.67
N ASP A 25 -13.87 -3.26 -1.82
CA ASP A 25 -12.66 -3.62 -1.07
C ASP A 25 -11.52 -2.61 -1.30
N ARG A 26 -11.41 -2.07 -2.52
CA ARG A 26 -10.38 -1.08 -2.86
C ARG A 26 -10.70 0.31 -2.36
N ASP A 27 -11.95 0.74 -2.48
CA ASP A 27 -12.41 1.99 -1.88
C ASP A 27 -12.22 1.96 -0.36
N THR A 28 -12.55 0.83 0.26
CA THR A 28 -12.34 0.58 1.69
C THR A 28 -10.84 0.61 2.02
N THR A 29 -9.99 0.04 1.17
CA THR A 29 -8.54 0.09 1.35
C THR A 29 -8.00 1.51 1.24
N ALA A 30 -8.42 2.30 0.25
CA ALA A 30 -8.00 3.69 0.09
C ALA A 30 -8.41 4.54 1.30
N LYS A 31 -9.67 4.40 1.77
CA LYS A 31 -10.16 5.03 3.00
C LYS A 31 -9.31 4.61 4.21
N LEU A 32 -9.05 3.32 4.38
CA LEU A 32 -8.22 2.82 5.48
C LEU A 32 -6.81 3.42 5.46
N LEU A 33 -6.20 3.58 4.29
CA LEU A 33 -4.91 4.25 4.17
C LEU A 33 -4.98 5.72 4.60
N ALA A 34 -6.06 6.44 4.26
CA ALA A 34 -6.25 7.82 4.69
C ALA A 34 -6.40 7.92 6.23
N TYR A 35 -7.17 7.02 6.84
CA TYR A 35 -7.28 6.95 8.30
C TYR A 35 -5.94 6.61 8.97
N ILE A 36 -5.21 5.61 8.46
CA ILE A 36 -3.87 5.27 8.99
C ILE A 36 -2.91 6.46 8.85
N ALA A 37 -2.96 7.18 7.72
CA ALA A 37 -2.12 8.34 7.48
C ALA A 37 -2.37 9.45 8.50
N GLU A 38 -3.64 9.74 8.78
CA GLU A 38 -4.02 10.78 9.73
C GLU A 38 -3.76 10.36 11.18
N PHE A 39 -4.04 9.09 11.51
CA PHE A 39 -3.75 8.50 12.82
C PHE A 39 -2.25 8.54 13.15
N ASP A 40 -1.40 8.20 12.17
CA ASP A 40 0.06 8.27 12.29
C ASP A 40 0.55 9.72 12.43
N ALA A 41 0.01 10.64 11.63
CA ALA A 41 0.40 12.05 11.65
C ALA A 41 0.05 12.76 12.96
N ARG A 42 -1.14 12.47 13.50
CA ARG A 42 -1.60 12.97 14.80
C ARG A 42 -1.00 12.22 15.99
N LYS A 43 -0.23 11.16 15.76
CA LYS A 43 0.34 10.28 16.78
C LYS A 43 -0.71 9.74 17.76
N LEU A 44 -1.89 9.38 17.26
CA LEU A 44 -3.00 8.89 18.10
C LEU A 44 -2.69 7.54 18.78
N PHE A 45 -1.66 6.83 18.33
CA PHE A 45 -1.13 5.66 19.03
C PHE A 45 -0.59 5.98 20.44
N VAL A 46 -0.19 7.23 20.72
CA VAL A 46 0.36 7.64 22.02
C VAL A 46 -0.71 7.61 23.11
N PRO A 47 -1.85 8.33 23.00
CA PRO A 47 -2.92 8.24 24.00
C PRO A 47 -3.52 6.83 24.09
N ASP A 48 -3.45 6.04 23.03
CA ASP A 48 -3.89 4.63 23.03
C ASP A 48 -2.88 3.67 23.69
N GLY A 49 -1.74 4.16 24.19
CA GLY A 49 -0.76 3.37 24.95
C GLY A 49 0.19 2.53 24.10
N TYR A 50 0.31 2.81 22.80
CA TYR A 50 1.22 2.09 21.90
C TYR A 50 2.48 2.91 21.61
N PRO A 51 3.65 2.27 21.44
CA PRO A 51 4.90 2.98 21.15
C PRO A 51 5.00 3.48 19.70
N SER A 52 4.13 3.02 18.80
CA SER A 52 4.09 3.44 17.39
C SER A 52 2.80 3.01 16.70
N THR A 53 2.47 3.64 15.57
CA THR A 53 1.38 3.19 14.68
C THR A 53 1.54 1.72 14.27
N PHE A 54 2.78 1.24 14.08
CA PHE A 54 3.02 -0.17 13.76
C PHE A 54 2.58 -1.09 14.90
N ALA A 55 2.97 -0.77 16.13
CA ALA A 55 2.56 -1.53 17.31
C ALA A 55 1.03 -1.50 17.49
N TYR A 56 0.41 -0.35 17.24
CA TYR A 56 -1.06 -0.23 17.24
C TYR A 56 -1.72 -1.11 16.18
N CYS A 57 -1.27 -1.07 14.92
CA CYS A 57 -1.86 -1.87 13.85
C CYS A 57 -1.73 -3.38 14.08
N VAL A 58 -0.61 -3.83 14.66
CA VAL A 58 -0.40 -5.26 14.96
C VAL A 58 -1.15 -5.67 16.24
N GLY A 59 -1.07 -4.86 17.28
CA GLY A 59 -1.66 -5.16 18.59
C GLY A 59 -3.16 -4.94 18.65
N ALA A 60 -3.63 -3.74 18.35
CA ALA A 60 -5.05 -3.36 18.45
C ALA A 60 -5.87 -3.79 17.24
N LEU A 61 -5.33 -3.63 16.01
CA LEU A 61 -6.06 -3.95 14.78
C LEU A 61 -5.81 -5.38 14.28
N HIS A 62 -5.00 -6.17 15.00
CA HIS A 62 -4.65 -7.56 14.68
C HIS A 62 -4.18 -7.77 13.22
N MET A 63 -3.54 -6.77 12.63
CA MET A 63 -2.96 -6.91 11.30
C MET A 63 -1.70 -7.77 11.40
N SER A 64 -1.43 -8.58 10.36
CA SER A 64 -0.11 -9.19 10.24
C SER A 64 0.96 -8.13 10.05
N VAL A 65 2.19 -8.43 10.49
CA VAL A 65 3.35 -7.54 10.37
C VAL A 65 3.52 -7.01 8.95
N ASP A 66 3.39 -7.89 7.95
CA ASP A 66 3.51 -7.51 6.54
C ASP A 66 2.42 -6.54 6.07
N ILE A 67 1.18 -6.75 6.52
CA ILE A 67 0.04 -5.89 6.18
C ILE A 67 0.23 -4.52 6.83
N ALA A 68 0.55 -4.48 8.12
CA ALA A 68 0.79 -3.25 8.86
C ALA A 68 1.90 -2.43 8.20
N TYR A 69 3.03 -3.06 7.88
CA TYR A 69 4.16 -2.40 7.22
C TYR A 69 3.78 -1.77 5.88
N LYS A 70 3.13 -2.55 5.00
CA LYS A 70 2.74 -2.06 3.66
C LYS A 70 1.73 -0.93 3.75
N ARG A 71 0.72 -1.05 4.62
CA ARG A 71 -0.31 -0.04 4.80
C ARG A 71 0.26 1.26 5.38
N ILE A 72 1.11 1.19 6.41
CA ILE A 72 1.73 2.39 7.00
C ILE A 72 2.63 3.09 5.97
N ARG A 73 3.44 2.34 5.20
CA ARG A 73 4.28 2.95 4.16
C ARG A 73 3.47 3.60 3.04
N ALA A 74 2.43 2.93 2.56
CA ALA A 74 1.55 3.49 1.54
C ALA A 74 0.78 4.71 2.06
N ALA A 75 0.28 4.65 3.30
CA ALA A 75 -0.42 5.76 3.95
C ALA A 75 0.46 7.01 4.09
N ARG A 76 1.71 6.85 4.58
CA ARG A 76 2.66 7.95 4.68
C ARG A 76 3.02 8.55 3.32
N ALA A 77 3.16 7.70 2.29
CA ALA A 77 3.40 8.17 0.92
C ALA A 77 2.18 8.91 0.37
N ALA A 78 0.97 8.38 0.57
CA ALA A 78 -0.27 8.98 0.10
C ALA A 78 -0.60 10.30 0.81
N ARG A 79 -0.19 10.46 2.08
CA ARG A 79 -0.28 11.75 2.77
C ARG A 79 0.60 12.83 2.13
N ARG A 80 1.79 12.45 1.65
CA ARG A 80 2.69 13.36 0.92
C ARG A 80 2.22 13.59 -0.51
N PHE A 81 1.61 12.58 -1.13
CA PHE A 81 1.13 12.60 -2.51
C PHE A 81 -0.32 12.11 -2.57
N PRO A 82 -1.32 12.99 -2.31
CA PRO A 82 -2.73 12.59 -2.18
C PRO A 82 -3.30 11.85 -3.39
N ALA A 83 -2.76 12.07 -4.59
CA ALA A 83 -3.13 11.34 -5.80
C ALA A 83 -2.98 9.80 -5.69
N ILE A 84 -2.20 9.30 -4.73
CA ILE A 84 -2.10 7.86 -4.44
C ILE A 84 -3.43 7.31 -3.90
N PHE A 85 -4.20 8.07 -3.12
CA PHE A 85 -5.48 7.58 -2.57
C PHE A 85 -6.45 7.26 -3.71
N GLU A 86 -6.65 8.21 -4.63
CA GLU A 86 -7.48 8.03 -5.82
C GLU A 86 -6.92 6.94 -6.72
N ALA A 87 -5.60 6.88 -6.91
CA ALA A 87 -4.99 5.82 -7.71
C ALA A 87 -5.25 4.41 -7.15
N VAL A 88 -5.30 4.26 -5.82
CA VAL A 88 -5.64 2.99 -5.16
C VAL A 88 -7.14 2.69 -5.28
N ALA A 89 -8.00 3.68 -5.10
CA ALA A 89 -9.45 3.54 -5.23
C ALA A 89 -9.86 3.14 -6.66
N GLU A 90 -9.35 3.86 -7.66
CA GLU A 90 -9.64 3.67 -9.08
C GLU A 90 -8.92 2.46 -9.72
N ARG A 91 -8.27 1.60 -8.92
CA ARG A 91 -7.58 0.39 -9.43
C ARG A 91 -6.35 0.66 -10.29
N ARG A 92 -5.91 1.90 -10.39
CA ARG A 92 -4.72 2.30 -11.14
C ARG A 92 -3.45 1.82 -10.45
N LEU A 93 -3.41 1.86 -9.11
CA LEU A 93 -2.24 1.51 -8.31
C LEU A 93 -2.56 0.44 -7.26
N THR A 94 -1.75 -0.60 -7.20
CA THR A 94 -1.85 -1.60 -6.12
C THR A 94 -1.16 -1.12 -4.85
N LEU A 95 -1.54 -1.63 -3.68
CA LEU A 95 -0.86 -1.31 -2.41
C LEU A 95 0.64 -1.60 -2.47
N SER A 96 1.03 -2.73 -3.07
CA SER A 96 2.43 -3.09 -3.30
C SER A 96 3.12 -2.09 -4.25
N GLY A 97 2.44 -1.65 -5.30
CA GLY A 97 2.93 -0.61 -6.20
C GLY A 97 3.15 0.72 -5.48
N ALA A 98 2.22 1.15 -4.63
CA ALA A 98 2.35 2.36 -3.82
C ALA A 98 3.57 2.31 -2.89
N VAL A 99 3.81 1.17 -2.24
CA VAL A 99 5.01 0.98 -1.39
C VAL A 99 6.31 1.05 -2.19
N LEU A 100 6.31 0.50 -3.41
CA LEU A 100 7.47 0.52 -4.30
C LEU A 100 7.73 1.90 -4.91
N LEU A 101 6.68 2.70 -5.17
CA LEU A 101 6.78 4.08 -5.66
C LEU A 101 7.17 5.08 -4.60
N ALA A 102 6.77 4.87 -3.35
CA ALA A 102 7.04 5.78 -2.23
C ALA A 102 8.46 6.40 -2.19
N PRO A 103 9.57 5.67 -2.41
CA PRO A 103 10.92 6.25 -2.39
C PRO A 103 11.28 7.08 -3.64
N PHE A 104 10.56 6.93 -4.75
CA PHE A 104 10.85 7.62 -6.02
C PHE A 104 9.94 8.83 -6.27
N LEU A 105 8.90 9.00 -5.46
CA LEU A 105 8.00 10.14 -5.59
C LEU A 105 8.70 11.39 -5.04
N ILE A 106 8.99 12.31 -5.96
CA ILE A 106 9.36 13.70 -5.70
C ILE A 106 8.24 14.60 -6.22
N GLU A 107 8.02 15.76 -5.58
CA GLU A 107 6.88 16.65 -5.87
C GLU A 107 6.78 17.06 -7.34
N ALA A 108 7.93 17.24 -8.00
CA ALA A 108 7.98 17.64 -9.41
C ALA A 108 7.47 16.56 -10.40
N THR A 109 7.48 15.27 -10.05
CA THR A 109 7.18 14.17 -10.99
C THR A 109 6.12 13.19 -10.48
N SER A 110 5.51 13.48 -9.33
CA SER A 110 4.62 12.53 -8.65
C SER A 110 3.40 12.14 -9.48
N ALA A 111 2.78 13.09 -10.20
CA ALA A 111 1.63 12.81 -11.05
C ALA A 111 2.00 11.90 -12.23
N GLU A 112 3.10 12.22 -12.93
CA GLU A 112 3.59 11.45 -14.07
C GLU A 112 4.00 10.03 -13.68
N LEU A 113 4.67 9.86 -12.53
CA LEU A 113 5.06 8.54 -12.02
C LEU A 113 3.86 7.69 -11.61
N ILE A 114 2.80 8.31 -11.05
CA ILE A 114 1.56 7.61 -10.72
C ILE A 114 0.84 7.15 -12.00
N VAL A 115 0.78 8.01 -13.02
CA VAL A 115 0.26 7.63 -14.35
C VAL A 115 1.10 6.51 -14.96
N ALA A 116 2.43 6.63 -14.96
CA ALA A 116 3.34 5.64 -15.53
C ALA A 116 3.33 4.28 -14.80
N ALA A 117 2.92 4.26 -13.53
CA ALA A 117 2.75 3.06 -12.74
C ALA A 117 1.32 2.48 -12.78
N THR A 118 0.41 3.15 -13.48
CA THR A 118 -0.98 2.70 -13.62
C THR A 118 -1.02 1.32 -14.32
N HIS A 119 -1.73 0.37 -13.72
CA HIS A 119 -1.85 -1.03 -14.15
C HIS A 119 -0.57 -1.88 -14.19
N LYS A 120 0.55 -1.38 -13.64
CA LYS A 120 1.78 -2.18 -13.53
C LYS A 120 1.78 -3.06 -12.28
N THR A 121 2.05 -4.35 -12.47
CA THR A 121 2.18 -5.32 -11.38
C THR A 121 3.65 -5.51 -11.01
N ARG A 122 3.93 -6.06 -9.83
CA ARG A 122 5.31 -6.36 -9.40
C ARG A 122 6.07 -7.28 -10.37
N SER A 123 5.36 -8.03 -11.22
CA SER A 123 5.94 -8.91 -12.24
C SER A 123 6.28 -8.21 -13.55
N SER A 124 5.79 -6.99 -13.79
CA SER A 124 6.18 -6.23 -14.99
C SER A 124 7.56 -5.63 -14.75
N SER A 125 8.58 -6.31 -15.27
CA SER A 125 9.90 -5.77 -15.54
C SER A 125 9.82 -4.62 -16.54
N CYS A 126 9.26 -3.48 -16.12
CA CYS A 126 9.24 -2.22 -16.87
C CYS A 126 8.87 -1.06 -15.92
N TRP A 127 9.70 -0.88 -14.88
CA TRP A 127 9.86 0.45 -14.27
C TRP A 127 10.46 1.37 -15.33
N PRO A 128 10.16 2.70 -15.38
CA PRO A 128 10.85 3.60 -16.30
C PRO A 128 12.36 3.58 -15.99
N SER A 129 13.10 2.81 -16.77
CA SER A 129 14.55 2.62 -16.65
C SER A 129 15.34 3.70 -17.38
N ALA A 130 14.68 4.75 -17.89
CA ALA A 130 15.32 5.72 -18.77
C ALA A 130 15.82 7.01 -18.09
N SER A 131 15.46 7.31 -16.84
CA SER A 131 15.90 8.58 -16.19
C SER A 131 16.25 8.50 -14.71
N LEU A 132 16.54 7.31 -14.17
CA LEU A 132 16.99 7.17 -12.78
C LEU A 132 18.50 6.90 -12.73
N ASP A 133 19.21 7.94 -12.27
CA ASP A 133 20.65 8.08 -12.00
C ASP A 133 21.33 6.85 -11.35
N ARG A 134 22.67 6.80 -11.41
CA ARG A 134 23.56 5.71 -10.92
C ARG A 134 23.26 5.25 -9.48
N THR A 135 22.66 6.11 -8.68
CA THR A 135 22.09 5.84 -7.33
C THR A 135 21.04 4.74 -7.32
N CYS A 136 20.15 4.68 -8.32
CA CYS A 136 19.08 3.69 -8.42
C CYS A 136 19.62 2.27 -8.77
N ARG A 137 20.63 2.19 -9.65
CA ARG A 137 21.32 0.92 -9.98
C ARG A 137 22.11 0.36 -8.79
N ARG A 138 22.73 1.22 -7.97
CA ARG A 138 23.39 0.81 -6.72
C ARG A 138 22.38 0.28 -5.70
N TRP A 139 21.18 0.83 -5.65
CA TRP A 139 20.16 0.42 -4.69
C TRP A 139 19.49 -0.90 -5.07
N CYS A 140 19.17 -1.13 -6.36
CA CYS A 140 18.63 -2.41 -6.84
C CYS A 140 19.57 -3.60 -6.57
N ARG A 141 20.90 -3.39 -6.69
CA ARG A 141 21.93 -4.38 -6.31
C ARG A 141 22.04 -4.58 -4.79
N ARG A 142 21.61 -3.60 -3.97
CA ARG A 142 21.64 -3.66 -2.50
C ARG A 142 20.38 -4.30 -1.92
N SER A 143 19.23 -4.13 -2.57
CA SER A 143 17.94 -4.72 -2.15
C SER A 143 17.82 -6.20 -2.49
N SER A 144 18.41 -6.68 -3.59
CA SER A 144 18.45 -8.12 -3.92
C SER A 144 19.34 -8.93 -2.96
N ARG A 145 20.29 -8.28 -2.28
CA ARG A 145 21.15 -8.92 -1.26
C ARG A 145 20.59 -8.83 0.18
N ARG A 146 19.50 -8.09 0.43
CA ARG A 146 18.86 -7.96 1.76
C ARG A 146 17.67 -8.90 1.96
N ALA A 147 17.78 -10.14 1.48
CA ALA A 147 16.95 -11.26 1.96
C ALA A 147 17.49 -11.84 3.29
N ASN A 148 18.52 -11.23 3.89
CA ASN A 148 19.00 -11.56 5.22
C ASN A 148 19.24 -10.26 5.98
N TRP A 149 18.35 -9.89 6.91
CA TRP A 149 18.51 -8.72 7.79
C TRP A 149 18.75 -9.21 9.23
N PRO A 150 19.76 -8.66 9.93
CA PRO A 150 20.07 -9.07 11.30
C PRO A 150 18.96 -8.61 12.25
N ARG A 151 18.61 -9.48 13.21
CA ARG A 151 17.82 -9.06 14.38
C ARG A 151 18.66 -8.08 15.18
N GLY A 152 18.15 -6.87 15.39
CA GLY A 152 18.73 -5.94 16.36
C GLY A 152 18.67 -4.48 15.94
N GLN A 153 18.28 -3.66 16.92
CA GLN A 153 18.30 -2.20 16.99
C GLN A 153 17.09 -1.47 16.40
N LEU A 154 16.03 -1.49 17.20
CA LEU A 154 15.12 -0.37 17.38
C LEU A 154 15.59 0.38 18.64
N ALA A 155 15.95 1.65 18.47
CA ALA A 155 15.92 2.69 19.50
C ALA A 155 15.06 3.81 18.94
#